data_AF-A0A7R9AD90-F1
#
_entry.id   AF-A0A7R9AD90-F1
#
_cell.length_a   1.000
_cell.length_b   1.000
_cell.length_c   1.000
_cell.angle_alpha   90.00
_cell.angle_beta   90.00
_cell.angle_gamma   90.00
#
_symmetry.space_group_name_H-M   'P 1'
#
loop_
_entity.id
_entity.type
_entity.pdbx_description
1 polymer ?
#
loop_
_entity_poly.entity_id
_entity_poly.type
_entity_poly.pdbx_seq_one_letter_code
_entity_poly.pdbx_strand_id
1 'polypeptide(L)'
;MRTATVHRKTSETDIQVYLNIDGTGIAQLDTGVPFLDHMLDQIARHGLMDLTVKAMGDTHIDDHHTVEDVGITIGQAFSQALGDKKGICRYGMAYIPLDEALSRVVLDFSGRPGLEFHVPFTRARVGNFDVDLLVEFFRGFVNHAGVTLHIDNLRGYNAHHQCETVFKAFAKALRMACTIDERASSHIPSTKGLLLFMRLLNVLRGSSQLFWRIPQKILKNPTNYFFQVKEPCLHVWHIYMHLAWKHKPIFGVCVGQQMLFESSQEGGATCLGVYRGTVDRFAISDTLKVPHMGWNQVKQVQNHPMWAGIADLANFYFVHSYYVHPCDEQIILGSTQYGVDFASCVGKDNVFATQFHPEKSAIDIKDGKCVRLVQGDMDQVTIFSEDPIEMALKWVDLGAERLHLVDLDGAVAGKPKNEGLIKELIAEIGEDFPIQLGGGIRNLDTIESYLNDGLSYVIIGTAAIKSPGFLQDACLAFPRQIIVGLDAKDGKVATDGWSKMTGHDVIDLAKKYEDYGVESIIYTDIGRDGMLQGINWEATLRLAEAADIPVIASGGLAGMKDIEILCEHGQTRIEGVICGRAIYSGDLDFAKALDYVSEKMA
;
A
#
# COMPACT_ATOMS: atom_id res chain seq x y z
N MET A 1 17.42 32.39 0.50
CA MET A 1 17.94 31.64 1.66
C MET A 1 16.94 30.53 1.94
N ARG A 2 17.39 29.29 1.94
CA ARG A 2 16.59 28.08 2.08
C ARG A 2 16.49 27.71 3.56
N THR A 3 15.33 28.00 4.16
CA THR A 3 15.12 27.88 5.61
C THR A 3 13.80 27.19 5.94
N ALA A 4 13.72 26.51 7.07
CA ALA A 4 12.48 25.96 7.61
C ALA A 4 12.47 25.98 9.14
N THR A 5 11.27 26.09 9.71
CA THR A 5 11.02 25.88 11.14
C THR A 5 9.95 24.82 11.27
N VAL A 6 10.24 23.75 12.01
CA VAL A 6 9.33 22.63 12.24
C VAL A 6 9.13 22.46 13.73
N HIS A 7 7.89 22.21 14.13
CA HIS A 7 7.52 21.90 15.50
C HIS A 7 6.72 20.60 15.49
N ARG A 8 7.19 19.62 16.25
CA ARG A 8 6.57 18.31 16.44
C ARG A 8 6.33 18.10 17.92
N LYS A 9 5.10 17.69 18.26
CA LYS A 9 4.69 17.40 19.62
C LYS A 9 3.95 16.08 19.68
N THR A 10 4.37 15.20 20.58
CA THR A 10 3.75 13.91 20.89
C THR A 10 3.43 13.85 22.38
N SER A 11 2.98 12.70 22.89
CA SER A 11 2.87 12.46 24.33
C SER A 11 4.23 12.31 25.02
N GLU A 12 5.27 11.96 24.27
CA GLU A 12 6.61 11.63 24.77
C GLU A 12 7.60 12.79 24.56
N THR A 13 7.43 13.57 23.49
CA THR A 13 8.39 14.61 23.08
C THR A 13 7.72 15.92 22.63
N ASP A 14 8.47 17.02 22.74
CA ASP A 14 8.14 18.35 22.22
C ASP A 14 9.41 18.94 21.59
N ILE A 15 9.47 18.95 20.25
CA ILE A 15 10.69 19.22 19.49
C ILE A 15 10.48 20.35 18.49
N GLN A 16 11.30 21.38 18.60
CA GLN A 16 11.36 22.49 17.68
C GLN A 16 12.72 22.54 16.98
N VAL A 17 12.70 22.53 15.65
CA VAL A 17 13.89 22.64 14.80
C VAL A 17 13.77 23.87 13.91
N TYR A 18 14.84 24.66 13.85
CA TYR A 18 15.06 25.65 12.80
C TYR A 18 16.30 25.26 12.00
N LEU A 19 16.20 25.33 10.67
CA LEU A 19 17.27 25.00 9.73
C LEU A 19 17.43 26.14 8.73
N ASN A 20 18.68 26.52 8.48
CA ASN A 20 19.12 27.32 7.34
C ASN A 20 20.18 26.55 6.54
N ILE A 21 19.79 26.05 5.36
CA ILE A 21 20.68 25.27 4.48
C ILE A 21 21.79 26.16 3.89
N ASP A 22 21.51 27.45 3.69
CA ASP A 22 22.48 28.43 3.15
C ASP A 22 23.21 29.16 4.28
N GLY A 23 23.46 28.45 5.39
CA GLY A 23 24.01 29.01 6.61
C GLY A 23 25.52 29.17 6.61
N THR A 24 26.05 29.36 7.82
CA THR A 24 27.49 29.48 8.08
C THR A 24 28.00 28.42 9.05
N GLY A 25 27.11 27.59 9.59
CA GLY A 25 27.41 26.50 10.51
C GLY A 25 27.20 26.85 11.98
N ILE A 26 26.32 27.81 12.26
CA ILE A 26 25.96 28.19 13.64
C ILE A 26 25.02 27.14 14.23
N ALA A 27 25.32 26.65 15.43
CA ALA A 27 24.51 25.67 16.13
C ALA A 27 23.97 26.22 17.47
N GLN A 28 22.69 25.96 17.76
CA GLN A 28 22.07 26.16 19.08
C GLN A 28 21.29 24.89 19.44
N LEU A 29 21.86 24.04 20.27
CA LEU A 29 21.39 22.67 20.48
C LEU A 29 21.09 22.46 21.96
N ASP A 30 19.87 22.02 22.23
CA ASP A 30 19.36 21.69 23.55
C ASP A 30 18.37 20.52 23.39
N THR A 31 18.92 19.32 23.15
CA THR A 31 18.09 18.10 22.97
C THR A 31 17.78 17.38 24.27
N GLY A 32 18.47 17.73 25.37
CA GLY A 32 18.49 16.93 26.59
C GLY A 32 19.40 15.69 26.51
N VAL A 33 20.00 15.40 25.34
CA VAL A 33 20.90 14.26 25.10
C VAL A 33 22.28 14.80 24.67
N PRO A 34 23.23 14.99 25.61
CA PRO A 34 24.48 15.72 25.33
C PRO A 34 25.34 15.15 24.21
N PHE A 35 25.33 13.83 24.03
CA PHE A 35 26.09 13.19 22.94
C PHE A 35 25.44 13.47 21.57
N LEU A 36 24.11 13.49 21.50
CA LEU A 36 23.39 13.86 20.28
C LEU A 36 23.66 15.33 19.93
N ASP A 37 23.62 16.24 20.90
CA ASP A 37 23.99 17.65 20.67
C ASP A 37 25.39 17.78 20.06
N HIS A 38 26.36 17.00 20.56
CA HIS A 38 27.69 16.98 20.00
C HIS A 38 27.74 16.47 18.54
N MET A 39 26.93 15.47 18.20
CA MET A 39 26.83 14.93 16.84
C MET A 39 26.11 15.89 15.88
N LEU A 40 25.04 16.55 16.32
CA LEU A 40 24.31 17.55 15.53
C LEU A 40 25.16 18.80 15.24
N ASP A 41 26.03 19.19 16.18
CA ASP A 41 27.01 20.26 15.96
C ASP A 41 27.96 19.93 14.78
N GLN A 42 28.27 18.66 14.54
CA GLN A 42 29.04 18.25 13.36
C GLN A 42 28.27 18.53 12.06
N ILE A 43 26.95 18.33 12.05
CA ILE A 43 26.08 18.62 10.90
C ILE A 43 26.15 20.11 10.56
N ALA A 44 25.97 20.97 11.57
CA ALA A 44 26.00 22.41 11.37
C ALA A 44 27.37 22.87 10.83
N ARG A 45 28.46 22.55 11.55
CA ARG A 45 29.81 23.05 11.23
C ARG A 45 30.35 22.52 9.91
N HIS A 46 30.22 21.22 9.66
CA HIS A 46 30.78 20.61 8.45
C HIS A 46 29.84 20.73 7.25
N GLY A 47 28.54 20.91 7.49
CA GLY A 47 27.53 21.21 6.48
C GLY A 47 27.50 22.67 6.05
N LEU A 48 28.04 23.58 6.87
CA LEU A 48 27.81 25.03 6.78
C LEU A 48 26.31 25.37 6.76
N MET A 49 25.56 24.74 7.66
CA MET A 49 24.12 24.96 7.82
C MET A 49 23.86 25.47 9.22
N ASP A 50 23.03 26.51 9.37
CA ASP A 50 22.68 26.96 10.71
C ASP A 50 21.54 26.07 11.24
N LEU A 51 21.71 25.54 12.45
CA LEU A 51 20.81 24.56 13.03
C LEU A 51 20.48 24.95 14.48
N THR A 52 19.19 25.09 14.77
CA THR A 52 18.69 25.23 16.13
C THR A 52 17.78 24.06 16.44
N VAL A 53 18.04 23.34 17.53
CA VAL A 53 17.21 22.25 18.02
C VAL A 53 16.92 22.48 19.48
N LYS A 54 15.64 22.51 19.82
CA LYS A 54 15.15 22.45 21.20
C LYS A 54 14.26 21.23 21.32
N ALA A 55 14.60 20.30 22.21
CA ALA A 55 13.78 19.14 22.48
C ALA A 55 13.53 19.04 23.99
N MET A 56 12.28 18.72 24.34
CA MET A 56 11.92 18.20 25.65
C MET A 56 11.36 16.81 25.41
N GLY A 57 12.10 15.79 25.80
CA GLY A 57 11.64 14.41 25.75
C GLY A 57 11.67 13.73 27.11
N ASP A 58 11.23 12.50 27.13
CA ASP A 58 11.21 11.59 28.27
C ASP A 58 12.58 10.94 28.55
N THR A 59 13.68 11.70 28.44
CA THR A 59 15.08 11.23 28.63
C THR A 59 15.40 10.61 30.00
N HIS A 60 14.45 10.66 30.94
CA HIS A 60 14.50 9.95 32.21
C HIS A 60 14.09 8.48 32.12
N ILE A 61 13.37 8.09 31.07
CA ILE A 61 13.05 6.70 30.70
C ILE A 61 14.21 6.16 29.88
N ASP A 62 14.39 6.69 28.67
CA ASP A 62 15.56 6.51 27.81
C ASP A 62 15.65 7.64 26.75
N ASP A 63 16.72 7.64 25.96
CA ASP A 63 16.96 8.66 24.92
C ASP A 63 16.23 8.35 23.59
N HIS A 64 15.54 7.21 23.45
CA HIS A 64 15.06 6.66 22.18
C HIS A 64 14.09 7.60 21.46
N HIS A 65 12.97 7.93 22.11
CA HIS A 65 11.93 8.79 21.52
C HIS A 65 12.50 10.17 21.15
N THR A 66 13.37 10.72 22.01
CA THR A 66 14.01 12.02 21.77
C THR A 66 14.90 11.96 20.52
N VAL A 67 15.78 10.96 20.42
CA VAL A 67 16.72 10.82 19.29
C VAL A 67 15.97 10.58 17.97
N GLU A 68 14.97 9.70 17.98
CA GLU A 68 14.14 9.41 16.81
C GLU A 68 13.38 10.67 16.34
N ASP A 69 12.62 11.32 17.24
CA ASP A 69 11.80 12.47 16.88
C ASP A 69 12.65 13.69 16.49
N VAL A 70 13.87 13.85 17.03
CA VAL A 70 14.82 14.86 16.53
C VAL A 70 15.21 14.53 15.07
N GLY A 71 15.52 13.27 14.76
CA GLY A 71 15.79 12.81 13.40
C GLY A 71 14.64 13.12 12.44
N ILE A 72 13.41 12.78 12.84
CA ILE A 72 12.17 13.06 12.11
C ILE A 72 12.04 14.57 11.84
N THR A 73 12.16 15.39 12.88
CA THR A 73 11.91 16.84 12.81
C THR A 73 12.95 17.54 11.94
N ILE A 74 14.22 17.10 12.01
CA ILE A 74 15.27 17.58 11.11
C ILE A 74 14.97 17.15 9.66
N GLY A 75 14.58 15.89 9.43
CA GLY A 75 14.20 15.42 8.10
C GLY A 75 13.08 16.25 7.47
N GLN A 76 12.04 16.55 8.25
CA GLN A 76 10.95 17.45 7.85
C GLN A 76 11.45 18.87 7.52
N ALA A 77 12.37 19.41 8.33
CA ALA A 77 12.95 20.74 8.09
C ALA A 77 13.76 20.79 6.78
N PHE A 78 14.55 19.75 6.48
CA PHE A 78 15.24 19.64 5.19
C PHE A 78 14.29 19.57 4.02
N SER A 79 13.25 18.73 4.10
CA SER A 79 12.23 18.60 3.06
C SER A 79 11.55 19.94 2.76
N GLN A 80 11.15 20.68 3.80
CA GLN A 80 10.54 22.00 3.68
C GLN A 80 11.51 23.06 3.12
N ALA A 81 12.75 23.11 3.62
CA ALA A 81 13.74 24.10 3.21
C ALA A 81 14.22 23.90 1.76
N LEU A 82 14.26 22.65 1.27
CA LEU A 82 14.65 22.33 -0.10
C LEU A 82 13.52 22.54 -1.12
N GLY A 83 12.26 22.48 -0.70
CA GLY A 83 11.10 22.74 -1.55
C GLY A 83 11.04 21.83 -2.79
N ASP A 84 11.00 22.42 -3.99
CA ASP A 84 10.95 21.70 -5.26
C ASP A 84 12.31 21.11 -5.69
N LYS A 85 13.36 21.29 -4.87
CA LYS A 85 14.73 20.80 -5.09
C LYS A 85 15.33 21.31 -6.40
N LYS A 86 14.84 22.44 -6.92
CA LYS A 86 15.31 23.00 -8.18
C LYS A 86 16.73 23.52 -8.06
N GLY A 87 17.57 23.15 -9.03
CA GLY A 87 18.92 23.65 -9.17
C GLY A 87 19.95 23.09 -8.18
N ILE A 88 19.59 22.18 -7.28
CA ILE A 88 20.57 21.56 -6.38
C ILE A 88 21.37 20.46 -7.10
N CYS A 89 22.57 20.15 -6.59
CA CYS A 89 23.37 19.01 -7.06
C CYS A 89 22.67 17.66 -6.86
N ARG A 90 21.75 17.56 -5.90
CA ARG A 90 20.91 16.41 -5.53
C ARG A 90 21.68 15.24 -4.90
N TYR A 91 22.83 14.90 -5.46
CA TYR A 91 23.73 13.84 -5.00
C TYR A 91 24.85 14.43 -4.16
N GLY A 92 25.17 13.77 -3.06
CA GLY A 92 26.24 14.13 -2.16
C GLY A 92 27.06 12.92 -1.75
N MET A 93 28.36 13.10 -1.58
CA MET A 93 29.23 12.05 -1.06
C MET A 93 30.38 12.64 -0.23
N ALA A 94 30.84 11.90 0.77
CA ALA A 94 32.03 12.24 1.52
C ALA A 94 32.70 11.01 2.12
N TYR A 95 34.03 11.05 2.16
CA TYR A 95 34.88 10.12 2.92
C TYR A 95 35.59 10.92 4.01
N ILE A 96 35.44 10.53 5.27
CA ILE A 96 36.01 11.26 6.40
C ILE A 96 36.80 10.33 7.31
N PRO A 97 38.13 10.55 7.42
CA PRO A 97 38.93 9.92 8.45
C PRO A 97 38.90 10.71 9.77
N LEU A 98 39.04 10.00 10.88
CA LEU A 98 39.38 10.53 12.20
C LEU A 98 40.18 9.45 12.93
N ASP A 99 41.47 9.72 13.16
CA ASP A 99 42.41 8.75 13.72
C ASP A 99 42.33 7.38 13.01
N GLU A 100 41.91 6.33 13.71
CA GLU A 100 41.77 4.99 13.17
C GLU A 100 40.47 4.76 12.37
N ALA A 101 39.49 5.65 12.52
CA ALA A 101 38.18 5.52 11.90
C ALA A 101 38.15 6.16 10.51
N LEU A 102 37.45 5.54 9.56
CA LEU A 102 37.13 6.09 8.26
C LEU A 102 35.69 5.72 7.90
N SER A 103 34.88 6.73 7.64
CA SER A 103 33.50 6.55 7.21
C SER A 103 33.24 7.15 5.84
N ARG A 104 32.36 6.51 5.08
CA ARG A 104 31.81 6.95 3.80
C ARG A 104 30.33 7.22 3.98
N VAL A 105 29.87 8.36 3.47
CA VAL A 105 28.43 8.65 3.36
C VAL A 105 28.11 9.10 1.95
N VAL A 106 27.06 8.54 1.36
CA VAL A 106 26.55 8.88 0.03
C VAL A 106 25.04 9.09 0.14
N LEU A 107 24.51 10.15 -0.46
CA LEU A 107 23.09 10.45 -0.41
C LEU A 107 22.52 10.99 -1.71
N ASP A 108 21.22 10.77 -1.91
CA ASP A 108 20.41 11.28 -3.01
C ASP A 108 19.11 11.88 -2.46
N PHE A 109 18.85 13.17 -2.74
CA PHE A 109 17.55 13.82 -2.54
C PHE A 109 16.48 13.34 -3.56
N SER A 110 16.34 12.04 -3.72
CA SER A 110 15.53 11.35 -4.72
C SER A 110 14.02 11.55 -4.53
N GLY A 111 13.58 11.85 -3.31
CA GLY A 111 12.19 11.75 -2.89
C GLY A 111 11.80 10.34 -2.44
N ARG A 112 12.72 9.37 -2.48
CA ARG A 112 12.52 7.99 -2.02
C ARG A 112 13.34 7.74 -0.76
N PRO A 113 12.71 7.45 0.38
CA PRO A 113 13.43 7.10 1.59
C PRO A 113 14.11 5.73 1.43
N GLY A 114 15.36 5.63 1.85
CA GLY A 114 16.10 4.37 1.95
C GLY A 114 17.36 4.57 2.77
N LEU A 115 17.67 3.64 3.68
CA LEU A 115 18.81 3.74 4.60
C LEU A 115 19.61 2.44 4.58
N GLU A 116 20.86 2.53 4.11
CA GLU A 116 21.88 1.49 4.30
C GLU A 116 22.84 1.93 5.40
N PHE A 117 22.87 1.21 6.53
CA PHE A 117 23.64 1.60 7.70
C PHE A 117 24.63 0.49 8.11
N HIS A 118 25.85 0.57 7.58
CA HIS A 118 26.93 -0.40 7.81
C HIS A 118 28.00 0.20 8.74
N VAL A 119 27.65 0.36 10.01
CA VAL A 119 28.57 0.86 11.04
C VAL A 119 28.72 -0.19 12.13
N PRO A 120 29.73 -1.08 12.04
CA PRO A 120 29.97 -2.09 13.07
C PRO A 120 30.59 -1.43 14.30
N PHE A 121 29.75 -0.85 15.16
CA PHE A 121 30.21 -0.23 16.40
C PHE A 121 30.93 -1.26 17.26
N THR A 122 32.11 -0.90 17.73
CA THR A 122 32.91 -1.81 18.59
C THR A 122 32.48 -1.80 20.05
N ARG A 123 31.56 -0.89 20.43
CA ARG A 123 31.00 -0.75 21.77
C ARG A 123 29.55 -0.32 21.64
N ALA A 124 28.69 -0.86 22.51
CA ALA A 124 27.27 -0.48 22.57
C ALA A 124 27.04 0.95 23.09
N ARG A 125 28.02 1.56 23.78
CA ARG A 125 27.85 2.89 24.38
C ARG A 125 29.06 3.79 24.23
N VAL A 126 28.79 5.09 24.10
CA VAL A 126 29.76 6.18 24.23
C VAL A 126 29.33 7.08 25.39
N GLY A 127 30.04 6.98 26.52
CA GLY A 127 29.53 7.54 27.77
C GLY A 127 28.25 6.83 28.20
N ASN A 128 27.17 7.58 28.38
CA ASN A 128 25.84 7.02 28.68
C ASN A 128 24.98 6.79 27.43
N PHE A 129 25.40 7.32 26.28
CA PHE A 129 24.62 7.26 25.05
C PHE A 129 24.75 5.88 24.41
N ASP A 130 23.60 5.30 24.03
CA ASP A 130 23.52 4.06 23.29
C ASP A 130 23.72 4.31 21.79
N VAL A 131 24.76 3.74 21.20
CA VAL A 131 25.13 4.04 19.81
C VAL A 131 24.13 3.50 18.79
N ASP A 132 23.32 2.52 19.18
CA ASP A 132 22.30 1.95 18.30
C ASP A 132 21.21 3.00 18.00
N LEU A 133 20.99 3.99 18.88
CA LEU A 133 20.04 5.07 18.63
C LEU A 133 20.41 5.96 17.43
N LEU A 134 21.67 5.92 16.97
CA LEU A 134 22.06 6.64 15.76
C LEU A 134 21.35 6.10 14.52
N VAL A 135 21.05 4.80 14.44
CA VAL A 135 20.30 4.25 13.31
C VAL A 135 18.86 4.81 13.29
N GLU A 136 18.25 4.99 14.46
CA GLU A 136 16.90 5.57 14.59
C GLU A 136 16.87 7.04 14.21
N PHE A 137 17.89 7.82 14.62
CA PHE A 137 18.07 9.18 14.14
C PHE A 137 18.09 9.26 12.60
N PHE A 138 18.92 8.43 11.97
CA PHE A 138 19.05 8.43 10.51
C PHE A 138 17.80 7.90 9.80
N ARG A 139 17.12 6.90 10.38
CA ARG A 139 15.85 6.37 9.86
C ARG A 139 14.77 7.44 9.90
N GLY A 140 14.62 8.12 11.04
CA GLY A 140 13.73 9.27 11.20
C GLY A 140 14.01 10.37 10.17
N PHE A 141 15.28 10.73 10.00
CA PHE A 141 15.72 11.72 9.00
C PHE A 141 15.36 11.29 7.56
N VAL A 142 15.75 10.08 7.15
CA VAL A 142 15.59 9.55 5.79
C VAL A 142 14.12 9.52 5.37
N ASN A 143 13.25 9.00 6.24
CA ASN A 143 11.83 8.85 5.98
C ASN A 143 11.14 10.20 5.75
N HIS A 144 11.57 11.24 6.46
CA HIS A 144 10.91 12.54 6.43
C HIS A 144 11.57 13.56 5.50
N ALA A 145 12.86 13.38 5.18
CA ALA A 145 13.55 14.15 4.16
C ALA A 145 13.27 13.61 2.74
N GLY A 146 12.85 12.35 2.61
CA GLY A 146 12.69 11.67 1.32
C GLY A 146 14.05 11.50 0.61
N VAL A 147 15.00 10.91 1.33
CA VAL A 147 16.41 10.77 0.90
C VAL A 147 16.81 9.31 0.88
N THR A 148 17.53 8.88 -0.14
CA THR A 148 18.26 7.61 -0.12
C THR A 148 19.65 7.87 0.46
N LEU A 149 20.03 7.18 1.53
CA LEU A 149 21.24 7.43 2.32
C LEU A 149 21.99 6.13 2.58
N HIS A 150 23.27 6.10 2.23
CA HIS A 150 24.18 4.99 2.51
C HIS A 150 25.29 5.49 3.44
N ILE A 151 25.50 4.78 4.55
CA ILE A 151 26.49 5.08 5.57
C ILE A 151 27.33 3.83 5.80
N ASP A 152 28.64 3.95 5.62
CA ASP A 152 29.58 2.86 5.88
C ASP A 152 30.70 3.35 6.81
N ASN A 153 30.98 2.63 7.89
CA ASN A 153 32.26 2.73 8.58
C ASN A 153 33.21 1.67 8.01
N LEU A 154 34.11 2.11 7.14
CA LEU A 154 35.02 1.23 6.39
C LEU A 154 36.13 0.65 7.27
N ARG A 155 36.45 1.33 8.37
CA ARG A 155 37.40 0.92 9.40
C ARG A 155 37.19 1.80 10.64
N GLY A 156 37.53 1.27 11.80
CA GLY A 156 37.49 1.99 13.08
C GLY A 156 37.43 1.00 14.23
N TYR A 157 37.92 1.38 15.41
CA TYR A 157 37.75 0.58 16.62
C TYR A 157 37.33 1.39 17.85
N ASN A 158 37.38 2.72 17.84
CA ASN A 158 36.74 3.54 18.86
C ASN A 158 35.34 3.96 18.39
N ALA A 159 34.30 3.49 19.08
CA ALA A 159 32.91 3.83 18.76
C ALA A 159 32.66 5.35 18.69
N HIS A 160 33.31 6.15 19.55
CA HIS A 160 33.22 7.61 19.47
C HIS A 160 33.72 8.14 18.12
N HIS A 161 34.89 7.66 17.66
CA HIS A 161 35.47 8.08 16.38
C HIS A 161 34.64 7.57 15.19
N GLN A 162 34.03 6.38 15.32
CA GLN A 162 33.08 5.87 14.33
C GLN A 162 31.87 6.81 14.21
N CYS A 163 31.22 7.19 15.32
CA CYS A 163 30.10 8.13 15.30
C CYS A 163 30.48 9.48 14.68
N GLU A 164 31.60 10.07 15.13
CA GLU A 164 32.00 11.40 14.69
C GLU A 164 32.38 11.43 13.20
N THR A 165 33.05 10.40 12.68
CA THR A 165 33.34 10.29 11.25
C THR A 165 32.09 10.15 10.40
N VAL A 166 31.09 9.40 10.86
CA VAL A 166 29.79 9.26 10.19
C VAL A 166 29.08 10.61 10.09
N PHE A 167 28.93 11.33 11.21
CA PHE A 167 28.23 12.62 11.22
C PHE A 167 28.96 13.69 10.41
N LYS A 168 30.30 13.72 10.45
CA LYS A 168 31.11 14.63 9.60
C LYS A 168 30.96 14.32 8.11
N ALA A 169 30.95 13.03 7.75
CA ALA A 169 30.76 12.61 6.36
C ALA A 169 29.35 12.95 5.88
N PHE A 170 28.33 12.66 6.69
CA PHE A 170 26.95 13.02 6.42
C PHE A 170 26.77 14.53 6.21
N ALA A 171 27.32 15.35 7.10
CA ALA A 171 27.28 16.81 7.00
C ALA A 171 27.86 17.32 5.66
N LYS A 172 29.01 16.79 5.24
CA LYS A 172 29.64 17.19 3.97
C LYS A 172 28.89 16.68 2.75
N ALA A 173 28.34 15.46 2.81
CA ALA A 173 27.48 14.93 1.76
C ALA A 173 26.23 15.80 1.60
N LEU A 174 25.58 16.19 2.71
CA LEU A 174 24.45 17.12 2.70
C LEU A 174 24.81 18.45 2.06
N ARG A 175 25.93 19.06 2.45
CA ARG A 175 26.41 20.30 1.84
C ARG A 175 26.58 20.18 0.33
N MET A 176 27.23 19.10 -0.12
CA MET A 176 27.43 18.84 -1.55
C MET A 176 26.10 18.72 -2.27
N ALA A 177 25.20 17.88 -1.78
CA ALA A 177 23.90 17.62 -2.39
C ALA A 177 22.98 18.86 -2.43
N CYS A 178 23.01 19.67 -1.37
CA CYS A 178 22.25 20.90 -1.26
C CYS A 178 22.88 22.08 -2.03
N THR A 179 24.12 21.98 -2.51
CA THR A 179 24.76 23.08 -3.25
C THR A 179 23.99 23.36 -4.54
N ILE A 180 23.84 24.63 -4.91
CA ILE A 180 23.26 24.99 -6.20
C ILE A 180 24.28 24.69 -7.30
N ASP A 181 23.88 23.89 -8.28
CA ASP A 181 24.64 23.73 -9.52
C ASP A 181 24.35 24.93 -10.42
N GLU A 182 25.33 25.84 -10.56
CA GLU A 182 25.20 27.04 -11.39
C GLU A 182 24.85 26.70 -12.85
N ARG A 183 25.28 25.53 -13.37
CA ARG A 183 25.02 25.09 -14.74
C ARG A 183 23.60 24.54 -14.94
N ALA A 184 22.93 24.15 -13.85
CA ALA A 184 21.60 23.55 -13.85
C ALA A 184 20.61 24.30 -12.92
N SER A 185 20.93 25.52 -12.50
CA SER A 185 20.21 26.29 -11.47
C SER A 185 18.70 26.46 -11.71
N SER A 186 18.27 26.42 -12.97
CA SER A 186 16.87 26.53 -13.38
C SER A 186 16.18 25.19 -13.69
N HIS A 187 16.86 24.06 -13.50
CA HIS A 187 16.35 22.73 -13.81
C HIS A 187 16.09 21.92 -12.54
N ILE A 188 15.02 21.13 -12.56
CA ILE A 188 14.83 20.08 -11.56
C ILE A 188 15.78 18.94 -11.94
N PRO A 189 16.66 18.46 -11.04
CA PRO A 189 17.64 17.41 -11.35
C PRO A 189 16.97 16.02 -11.43
N SER A 190 16.04 15.85 -12.37
CA SER A 190 15.28 14.63 -12.63
C SER A 190 15.00 14.47 -14.12
N THR A 191 15.21 13.25 -14.62
CA THR A 191 14.83 12.87 -16.00
C THR A 191 13.31 12.78 -16.17
N LYS A 192 12.56 12.63 -15.07
CA LYS A 192 11.09 12.54 -15.06
C LYS A 192 10.40 13.92 -14.89
N GLY A 193 11.17 15.00 -14.74
CA GLY A 193 10.63 16.36 -14.56
C GLY A 193 10.04 16.67 -13.18
N LEU A 194 9.98 15.69 -12.28
CA LEU A 194 9.50 15.83 -10.89
C LEU A 194 10.42 15.03 -9.94
N LEU A 195 10.64 15.55 -8.73
CA LEU A 195 11.32 14.91 -7.58
C LEU A 195 10.46 14.90 -6.31
N LEU A 196 9.21 15.34 -6.46
CA LEU A 196 8.21 15.37 -5.41
C LEU A 196 7.27 14.19 -5.60
N PHE A 197 7.08 13.42 -4.53
CA PHE A 197 5.88 12.62 -4.36
C PHE A 197 4.70 13.61 -4.35
N MET A 198 3.78 13.48 -5.31
CA MET A 198 2.66 14.41 -5.49
C MET A 198 1.71 14.37 -4.28
N ARG A 199 1.93 15.21 -3.28
CA ARG A 199 0.87 15.60 -2.30
C ARG A 199 -0.06 16.61 -2.98
N LEU A 200 -1.08 16.11 -3.68
CA LEU A 200 -2.07 16.93 -4.38
C LEU A 200 -3.12 17.59 -3.44
N LEU A 201 -2.92 17.58 -2.11
CA LEU A 201 -3.96 17.97 -1.15
C LEU A 201 -3.81 19.34 -0.47
N ASN A 202 -2.74 20.12 -0.71
CA ASN A 202 -2.53 21.39 0.04
C ASN A 202 -2.44 22.69 -0.78
N VAL A 203 -2.66 22.67 -2.10
CA VAL A 203 -2.60 23.90 -2.93
C VAL A 203 -3.96 24.63 -3.06
N LEU A 204 -5.07 24.06 -2.57
CA LEU A 204 -6.42 24.66 -2.71
C LEU A 204 -7.08 25.11 -1.39
N ARG A 205 -6.32 25.36 -0.32
CA ARG A 205 -6.86 25.99 0.92
C ARG A 205 -6.47 27.46 1.11
N GLY A 206 -5.83 28.08 0.12
CA GLY A 206 -5.25 29.42 0.26
C GLY A 206 -5.62 30.39 -0.87
N SER A 207 -6.90 30.53 -1.23
CA SER A 207 -7.37 31.71 -1.98
C SER A 207 -8.90 31.78 -2.01
N SER A 208 -9.48 32.10 -0.85
CA SER A 208 -10.75 32.83 -0.84
C SER A 208 -10.50 34.21 -1.47
N GLN A 209 -11.36 34.61 -2.41
CA GLN A 209 -11.33 35.86 -3.18
C GLN A 209 -10.44 35.86 -4.44
N LEU A 210 -10.96 35.39 -5.58
CA LEU A 210 -10.88 36.16 -6.83
C LEU A 210 -12.01 35.76 -7.80
N PHE A 211 -12.79 36.78 -8.15
CA PHE A 211 -14.03 36.87 -8.90
C PHE A 211 -14.16 36.12 -10.24
N TRP A 212 -15.35 35.52 -10.42
CA TRP A 212 -16.30 35.68 -11.53
C TRP A 212 -15.94 36.67 -12.66
N ARG A 213 -15.92 36.18 -13.92
CA ARG A 213 -16.41 36.90 -15.11
C ARG A 213 -16.51 35.94 -16.33
N ILE A 214 -17.71 35.45 -16.62
CA ILE A 214 -18.09 34.96 -17.95
C ILE A 214 -19.34 35.77 -18.40
N PRO A 215 -19.45 36.24 -19.67
CA PRO A 215 -20.46 37.22 -20.09
C PRO A 215 -21.89 36.68 -20.11
N GLN A 216 -22.82 37.46 -19.55
CA GLN A 216 -24.28 37.23 -19.53
C GLN A 216 -24.97 37.37 -20.90
N LYS A 217 -24.63 36.54 -21.89
CA LYS A 217 -25.42 36.43 -23.12
C LYS A 217 -25.68 34.96 -23.43
N ILE A 218 -26.74 34.43 -22.80
CA ILE A 218 -27.72 33.42 -23.25
C ILE A 218 -28.49 32.98 -21.99
N LEU A 219 -29.32 33.88 -21.43
CA LEU A 219 -30.37 33.54 -20.47
C LEU A 219 -31.56 34.45 -20.79
N LYS A 220 -32.42 34.01 -21.70
CA LYS A 220 -33.75 34.56 -21.94
C LYS A 220 -34.78 33.44 -21.84
N ASN A 221 -35.12 33.08 -20.60
CA ASN A 221 -36.49 32.83 -20.13
C ASN A 221 -36.44 32.28 -18.70
N PRO A 222 -36.79 33.09 -17.68
CA PRO A 222 -36.90 32.63 -16.31
C PRO A 222 -38.38 32.32 -16.03
N THR A 223 -38.78 31.05 -16.16
CA THR A 223 -40.02 30.59 -15.55
C THR A 223 -39.85 29.19 -15.01
N ASN A 224 -39.89 29.13 -13.68
CA ASN A 224 -40.19 27.99 -12.81
C ASN A 224 -39.26 26.79 -12.93
N TYR A 225 -38.27 26.72 -12.04
CA TYR A 225 -37.99 25.58 -11.17
C TYR A 225 -36.90 26.00 -10.17
N PHE A 226 -37.31 26.43 -8.98
CA PHE A 226 -36.42 26.42 -7.82
C PHE A 226 -36.30 24.94 -7.40
N PHE A 227 -35.23 24.25 -7.80
CA PHE A 227 -34.86 22.97 -7.21
C PHE A 227 -33.72 23.19 -6.23
N GLN A 228 -33.99 22.88 -4.97
CA GLN A 228 -33.05 22.89 -3.87
C GLN A 228 -32.18 21.62 -4.00
N VAL A 229 -31.11 21.68 -4.79
CA VAL A 229 -30.09 20.63 -4.84
C VAL A 229 -29.15 20.84 -3.66
N LYS A 230 -28.99 19.82 -2.80
CA LYS A 230 -27.99 19.86 -1.72
C LYS A 230 -26.59 20.04 -2.33
N GLU A 231 -25.78 20.92 -1.76
CA GLU A 231 -24.47 21.37 -2.29
C GLU A 231 -23.46 20.29 -2.79
N PRO A 232 -23.43 19.04 -2.29
CA PRO A 232 -22.49 18.03 -2.79
C PRO A 232 -22.73 17.57 -4.24
N CYS A 233 -23.98 17.56 -4.72
CA CYS A 233 -24.31 17.01 -6.04
C CYS A 233 -23.98 17.96 -7.21
N LEU A 234 -23.83 19.26 -6.95
CA LEU A 234 -23.53 20.27 -7.97
C LEU A 234 -22.12 20.10 -8.57
N HIS A 235 -21.14 19.65 -7.78
CA HIS A 235 -19.76 19.48 -8.25
C HIS A 235 -19.62 18.27 -9.18
N VAL A 236 -20.22 17.14 -8.81
CA VAL A 236 -20.23 15.92 -9.65
C VAL A 236 -21.00 16.17 -10.94
N TRP A 237 -22.13 16.89 -10.88
CA TRP A 237 -22.92 17.24 -12.06
C TRP A 237 -22.14 18.11 -13.05
N HIS A 238 -21.44 19.16 -12.58
CA HIS A 238 -20.61 19.99 -13.45
C HIS A 238 -19.43 19.23 -14.07
N ILE A 239 -18.77 18.35 -13.30
CA ILE A 239 -17.67 17.52 -13.81
C ILE A 239 -18.19 16.57 -14.88
N TYR A 240 -19.30 15.90 -14.62
CA TYR A 240 -19.88 14.94 -15.55
C TYR A 240 -20.33 15.62 -16.84
N MET A 241 -21.08 16.73 -16.75
CA MET A 241 -21.52 17.50 -17.91
C MET A 241 -20.33 18.06 -18.70
N HIS A 242 -19.28 18.52 -18.03
CA HIS A 242 -18.07 19.02 -18.70
C HIS A 242 -17.27 17.92 -19.39
N LEU A 243 -17.17 16.73 -18.80
CA LEU A 243 -16.49 15.58 -19.41
C LEU A 243 -17.30 15.01 -20.58
N ALA A 244 -18.62 14.93 -20.43
CA ALA A 244 -19.54 14.53 -21.49
C ALA A 244 -19.46 15.50 -22.68
N TRP A 245 -19.48 16.82 -22.43
CA TRP A 245 -19.37 17.85 -23.46
C TRP A 245 -17.99 17.91 -24.15
N LYS A 246 -16.94 17.36 -23.51
CA LYS A 246 -15.59 17.28 -24.08
C LYS A 246 -15.30 15.97 -24.81
N HIS A 247 -16.31 15.12 -25.02
CA HIS A 247 -16.17 13.82 -25.70
C HIS A 247 -15.09 12.90 -25.09
N LYS A 248 -14.82 13.01 -23.79
CA LYS A 248 -13.90 12.09 -23.10
C LYS A 248 -14.64 10.82 -22.70
N PRO A 249 -14.06 9.62 -22.87
CA PRO A 249 -14.71 8.39 -22.41
C PRO A 249 -15.05 8.45 -20.92
N ILE A 250 -16.27 8.06 -20.58
CA ILE A 250 -16.76 7.95 -19.21
C ILE A 250 -17.29 6.54 -19.02
N PHE A 251 -16.82 5.88 -17.96
CA PHE A 251 -17.26 4.55 -17.57
C PHE A 251 -17.96 4.59 -16.21
N GLY A 252 -19.23 4.18 -16.15
CA GLY A 252 -20.01 4.11 -14.91
C GLY A 252 -20.23 2.68 -14.46
N VAL A 253 -19.93 2.35 -13.20
CA VAL A 253 -20.10 1.00 -12.65
C VAL A 253 -21.12 1.02 -11.51
N CYS A 254 -22.08 0.10 -11.53
CA CYS A 254 -23.12 -0.08 -10.53
C CYS A 254 -23.90 1.22 -10.24
N VAL A 255 -23.67 1.87 -9.09
CA VAL A 255 -24.27 3.19 -8.77
C VAL A 255 -23.90 4.24 -9.82
N GLY A 256 -22.71 4.15 -10.41
CA GLY A 256 -22.28 5.00 -11.52
C GLY A 256 -23.18 4.89 -12.76
N GLN A 257 -23.75 3.70 -13.06
CA GLN A 257 -24.77 3.55 -14.10
C GLN A 257 -26.09 4.19 -13.66
N GLN A 258 -26.52 3.94 -12.43
CA GLN A 258 -27.80 4.40 -11.89
C GLN A 258 -27.88 5.93 -11.81
N MET A 259 -26.78 6.60 -11.44
CA MET A 259 -26.70 8.05 -11.36
C MET A 259 -26.93 8.75 -12.71
N LEU A 260 -26.83 8.06 -13.84
CA LEU A 260 -27.05 8.64 -15.16
C LEU A 260 -28.52 8.93 -15.46
N PHE A 261 -29.45 8.35 -14.70
CA PHE A 261 -30.89 8.46 -14.95
C PHE A 261 -31.52 9.67 -14.25
N GLU A 262 -32.84 9.90 -14.41
CA GLU A 262 -33.51 11.09 -13.87
C GLU A 262 -33.73 10.99 -12.35
N SER A 263 -34.07 9.80 -11.85
CA SER A 263 -34.36 9.58 -10.44
C SER A 263 -34.19 8.12 -10.02
N SER A 264 -33.90 7.91 -8.74
CA SER A 264 -33.84 6.59 -8.11
C SER A 264 -34.88 6.42 -7.02
N GLN A 265 -35.54 5.27 -7.01
CA GLN A 265 -36.36 4.84 -5.88
C GLN A 265 -35.51 4.58 -4.63
N GLU A 266 -34.22 4.32 -4.79
CA GLU A 266 -33.27 4.23 -3.69
C GLU A 266 -33.14 5.60 -3.02
N GLY A 267 -33.69 5.71 -1.80
CA GLY A 267 -33.72 6.96 -1.05
C GLY A 267 -34.57 8.08 -1.68
N GLY A 268 -35.34 7.81 -2.75
CA GLY A 268 -36.12 8.81 -3.47
C GLY A 268 -35.27 9.93 -4.11
N ALA A 269 -34.05 9.60 -4.52
CA ALA A 269 -33.05 10.56 -4.97
C ALA A 269 -33.30 11.09 -6.40
N THR A 270 -32.98 12.37 -6.61
CA THR A 270 -32.80 12.94 -7.96
C THR A 270 -31.37 12.66 -8.43
N CYS A 271 -31.23 12.13 -9.64
CA CYS A 271 -29.96 11.72 -10.23
C CYS A 271 -29.48 12.76 -11.27
N LEU A 272 -28.43 12.47 -12.05
CA LEU A 272 -27.81 13.44 -12.96
C LEU A 272 -28.69 13.81 -14.17
N GLY A 273 -29.64 12.94 -14.54
CA GLY A 273 -30.57 13.15 -15.66
C GLY A 273 -29.91 13.17 -17.03
N VAL A 274 -28.81 12.43 -17.21
CA VAL A 274 -28.11 12.28 -18.50
C VAL A 274 -28.96 11.46 -19.48
N TYR A 275 -29.62 10.41 -18.98
CA TYR A 275 -30.57 9.59 -19.71
C TYR A 275 -31.96 9.68 -19.09
N ARG A 276 -33.00 9.57 -19.92
CA ARG A 276 -34.39 9.53 -19.45
C ARG A 276 -34.72 8.12 -18.95
N GLY A 277 -35.38 8.06 -17.80
CA GLY A 277 -35.71 6.79 -17.14
C GLY A 277 -35.52 6.83 -15.63
N THR A 278 -35.90 5.75 -14.98
CA THR A 278 -35.87 5.61 -13.52
C THR A 278 -34.94 4.49 -13.08
N VAL A 279 -34.55 4.52 -11.82
CA VAL A 279 -33.87 3.39 -11.16
C VAL A 279 -34.87 2.76 -10.20
N ASP A 280 -35.34 1.57 -10.56
CA ASP A 280 -36.45 0.87 -9.92
C ASP A 280 -35.92 -0.24 -9.01
N ARG A 281 -36.60 -0.50 -7.90
CA ARG A 281 -36.26 -1.63 -7.02
C ARG A 281 -36.79 -2.93 -7.61
N PHE A 282 -36.05 -4.04 -7.49
CA PHE A 282 -36.61 -5.36 -7.77
C PHE A 282 -37.81 -5.66 -6.86
N ALA A 283 -38.84 -6.28 -7.42
CA ALA A 283 -39.98 -6.76 -6.65
C ALA A 283 -39.55 -7.96 -5.78
N ILE A 284 -39.77 -7.87 -4.47
CA ILE A 284 -39.49 -8.96 -3.53
C ILE A 284 -40.60 -10.01 -3.70
N SER A 285 -40.22 -11.27 -3.89
CA SER A 285 -41.15 -12.41 -3.91
C SER A 285 -40.50 -13.63 -3.24
N ASP A 286 -41.31 -14.64 -2.89
CA ASP A 286 -40.83 -15.85 -2.22
C ASP A 286 -39.78 -16.64 -3.03
N THR A 287 -39.72 -16.41 -4.35
CA THR A 287 -38.83 -17.11 -5.29
C THR A 287 -37.67 -16.26 -5.80
N LEU A 288 -37.72 -14.92 -5.68
CA LEU A 288 -36.68 -14.01 -6.15
C LEU A 288 -36.02 -13.30 -4.96
N LYS A 289 -34.76 -13.64 -4.70
CA LYS A 289 -33.95 -12.99 -3.65
C LYS A 289 -33.57 -11.57 -4.11
N VAL A 290 -33.62 -10.60 -3.21
CA VAL A 290 -33.17 -9.23 -3.47
C VAL A 290 -32.28 -8.81 -2.29
N PRO A 291 -31.04 -8.32 -2.51
CA PRO A 291 -30.42 -7.94 -3.80
C PRO A 291 -30.15 -9.11 -4.76
N HIS A 292 -30.12 -8.79 -6.06
CA HIS A 292 -29.52 -9.63 -7.09
C HIS A 292 -28.03 -9.75 -6.78
N MET A 293 -27.59 -10.92 -6.30
CA MET A 293 -26.20 -11.17 -5.92
C MET A 293 -25.70 -12.46 -6.57
N GLY A 294 -24.61 -12.35 -7.33
CA GLY A 294 -23.97 -13.50 -7.98
C GLY A 294 -23.68 -13.28 -9.45
N TRP A 295 -23.11 -14.31 -10.07
CA TRP A 295 -22.83 -14.34 -11.50
C TRP A 295 -24.11 -14.51 -12.30
N ASN A 296 -24.33 -13.62 -13.28
CA ASN A 296 -25.46 -13.71 -14.20
C ASN A 296 -25.02 -13.36 -15.62
N GLN A 297 -25.75 -13.86 -16.60
CA GLN A 297 -25.40 -13.69 -18.01
C GLN A 297 -25.84 -12.32 -18.52
N VAL A 298 -25.00 -11.71 -19.34
CA VAL A 298 -25.32 -10.47 -20.04
C VAL A 298 -25.51 -10.79 -21.52
N LYS A 299 -26.74 -10.61 -21.99
CA LYS A 299 -27.06 -10.66 -23.41
C LYS A 299 -26.68 -9.33 -24.05
N GLN A 300 -25.86 -9.36 -25.08
CA GLN A 300 -25.51 -8.18 -25.86
C GLN A 300 -26.70 -7.81 -26.74
N VAL A 301 -27.27 -6.62 -26.51
CA VAL A 301 -28.47 -6.13 -27.23
C VAL A 301 -28.06 -5.32 -28.45
N GLN A 302 -26.98 -4.56 -28.34
CA GLN A 302 -26.44 -3.73 -29.43
C GLN A 302 -24.93 -3.88 -29.55
N ASN A 303 -24.42 -3.76 -30.78
CA ASN A 303 -22.99 -3.74 -31.04
C ASN A 303 -22.37 -2.46 -30.49
N HIS A 304 -21.28 -2.60 -29.74
CA HIS A 304 -20.53 -1.50 -29.16
C HIS A 304 -19.05 -1.88 -29.07
N PRO A 305 -18.09 -0.94 -29.23
CA PRO A 305 -16.66 -1.25 -29.12
C PRO A 305 -16.27 -1.92 -27.79
N MET A 306 -17.00 -1.63 -26.71
CA MET A 306 -16.77 -2.25 -25.40
C MET A 306 -17.11 -3.74 -25.33
N TRP A 307 -17.80 -4.29 -26.33
CA TRP A 307 -18.02 -5.73 -26.47
C TRP A 307 -16.87 -6.46 -27.18
N ALA A 308 -15.86 -5.75 -27.68
CA ALA A 308 -14.73 -6.37 -28.35
C ALA A 308 -14.04 -7.39 -27.43
N GLY A 309 -13.99 -8.65 -27.88
CA GLY A 309 -13.38 -9.74 -27.11
C GLY A 309 -14.30 -10.40 -26.06
N ILE A 310 -15.51 -9.89 -25.87
CA ILE A 310 -16.48 -10.44 -24.90
C ILE A 310 -17.53 -11.26 -25.65
N ALA A 311 -17.71 -12.53 -25.26
CA ALA A 311 -18.75 -13.39 -25.82
C ALA A 311 -20.16 -12.93 -25.42
N ASP A 312 -21.15 -13.10 -26.31
CA ASP A 312 -22.56 -12.95 -25.93
C ASP A 312 -22.92 -13.96 -24.83
N LEU A 313 -23.76 -13.55 -23.88
CA LEU A 313 -24.13 -14.31 -22.68
C LEU A 313 -22.95 -14.65 -21.74
N ALA A 314 -21.88 -13.86 -21.78
CA ALA A 314 -20.81 -13.94 -20.78
C ALA A 314 -21.36 -13.64 -19.37
N ASN A 315 -20.78 -14.32 -18.37
CA ASN A 315 -21.16 -14.14 -16.97
C ASN A 315 -20.44 -12.93 -16.38
N PHE A 316 -21.19 -12.09 -15.69
CA PHE A 316 -20.66 -10.96 -14.93
C PHE A 316 -21.25 -10.95 -13.52
N TYR A 317 -20.54 -10.36 -12.57
CA TYR A 317 -20.96 -10.38 -11.18
C TYR A 317 -21.88 -9.20 -10.84
N PHE A 318 -23.09 -9.47 -10.38
CA PHE A 318 -24.08 -8.48 -10.00
C PHE A 318 -24.22 -8.43 -8.47
N VAL A 319 -24.35 -7.22 -7.91
CA VAL A 319 -24.70 -7.00 -6.49
C VAL A 319 -25.51 -5.72 -6.36
N HIS A 320 -26.83 -5.81 -6.55
CA HIS A 320 -27.69 -4.63 -6.54
C HIS A 320 -29.15 -4.97 -6.19
N SER A 321 -29.83 -4.05 -5.48
CA SER A 321 -31.28 -4.15 -5.22
C SER A 321 -32.13 -3.36 -6.21
N TYR A 322 -31.50 -2.47 -6.98
CA TYR A 322 -32.13 -1.55 -7.90
C TYR A 322 -31.49 -1.69 -9.28
N TYR A 323 -32.28 -1.50 -10.32
CA TYR A 323 -31.83 -1.59 -11.71
C TYR A 323 -32.35 -0.39 -12.49
N VAL A 324 -31.66 -0.04 -13.57
CA VAL A 324 -32.09 1.08 -14.41
C VAL A 324 -33.17 0.64 -15.38
N HIS A 325 -34.14 1.51 -15.60
CA HIS A 325 -35.26 1.34 -16.52
C HIS A 325 -35.26 2.52 -17.50
N PRO A 326 -34.50 2.40 -18.61
CA PRO A 326 -34.41 3.45 -19.63
C PRO A 326 -35.74 3.66 -20.36
N CYS A 327 -36.10 4.91 -20.65
CA CYS A 327 -37.23 5.20 -21.56
C CYS A 327 -36.86 5.06 -23.05
N ASP A 328 -35.57 5.14 -23.36
CA ASP A 328 -35.04 5.00 -24.72
C ASP A 328 -34.30 3.66 -24.83
N GLU A 329 -34.85 2.70 -25.57
CA GLU A 329 -34.22 1.39 -25.76
C GLU A 329 -32.90 1.47 -26.54
N GLN A 330 -32.66 2.55 -27.30
CA GLN A 330 -31.46 2.71 -28.11
C GLN A 330 -30.18 2.87 -27.28
N ILE A 331 -30.27 3.16 -25.99
CA ILE A 331 -29.08 3.22 -25.12
C ILE A 331 -28.75 1.88 -24.46
N ILE A 332 -29.61 0.86 -24.59
CA ILE A 332 -29.39 -0.44 -23.95
C ILE A 332 -28.39 -1.23 -24.78
N LEU A 333 -27.20 -1.43 -24.21
CA LEU A 333 -26.13 -2.20 -24.86
C LEU A 333 -26.14 -3.66 -24.43
N GLY A 334 -26.58 -3.93 -23.19
CA GLY A 334 -26.66 -5.27 -22.62
C GLY A 334 -27.85 -5.42 -21.68
N SER A 335 -28.46 -6.60 -21.68
CA SER A 335 -29.60 -6.94 -20.82
C SER A 335 -29.37 -8.22 -20.02
N THR A 336 -29.95 -8.30 -18.83
CA THR A 336 -29.86 -9.47 -17.96
C THR A 336 -31.24 -9.80 -17.40
N GLN A 337 -31.56 -11.08 -17.35
CA GLN A 337 -32.79 -11.60 -16.75
C GLN A 337 -32.56 -11.89 -15.26
N TYR A 338 -33.31 -11.22 -14.39
CA TYR A 338 -33.36 -11.53 -12.96
C TYR A 338 -34.72 -11.17 -12.36
N GLY A 339 -35.69 -12.10 -12.47
CA GLY A 339 -37.11 -11.87 -12.13
C GLY A 339 -37.85 -10.91 -13.07
N VAL A 340 -37.14 -9.91 -13.59
CA VAL A 340 -37.48 -9.03 -14.71
C VAL A 340 -36.28 -8.95 -15.66
N ASP A 341 -36.52 -8.62 -16.92
CA ASP A 341 -35.44 -8.23 -17.83
C ASP A 341 -35.07 -6.78 -17.55
N PHE A 342 -33.79 -6.51 -17.29
CA PHE A 342 -33.30 -5.16 -17.02
C PHE A 342 -32.06 -4.82 -17.85
N ALA A 343 -31.81 -3.52 -18.03
CA ALA A 343 -30.63 -3.01 -18.71
C ALA A 343 -29.38 -3.15 -17.82
N SER A 344 -28.58 -4.18 -18.06
CA SER A 344 -27.34 -4.45 -17.33
C SER A 344 -26.15 -3.69 -17.90
N CYS A 345 -26.26 -3.17 -19.13
CA CYS A 345 -25.35 -2.16 -19.67
C CYS A 345 -26.09 -1.11 -20.48
N VAL A 346 -25.66 0.13 -20.35
CA VAL A 346 -26.13 1.24 -21.18
C VAL A 346 -24.97 2.05 -21.74
N GLY A 347 -25.17 2.67 -22.87
CA GLY A 347 -24.17 3.57 -23.43
C GLY A 347 -24.63 4.28 -24.69
N LYS A 348 -24.06 5.48 -24.87
CA LYS A 348 -24.27 6.35 -26.03
C LYS A 348 -23.08 7.30 -26.13
N ASP A 349 -22.61 7.52 -27.34
CA ASP A 349 -21.45 8.37 -27.65
C ASP A 349 -20.20 7.97 -26.84
N ASN A 350 -19.74 8.81 -25.91
CA ASN A 350 -18.56 8.61 -25.08
C ASN A 350 -18.87 8.06 -23.67
N VAL A 351 -20.11 7.66 -23.41
CA VAL A 351 -20.54 7.11 -22.12
C VAL A 351 -20.85 5.63 -22.27
N PHE A 352 -20.21 4.81 -21.43
CA PHE A 352 -20.52 3.40 -21.26
C PHE A 352 -20.74 3.13 -19.77
N ALA A 353 -21.69 2.27 -19.42
CA ALA A 353 -21.94 1.95 -18.02
C ALA A 353 -22.50 0.54 -17.85
N THR A 354 -22.13 -0.11 -16.74
CA THR A 354 -22.56 -1.47 -16.39
C THR A 354 -23.16 -1.52 -14.99
N GLN A 355 -24.18 -2.38 -14.82
CA GLN A 355 -24.82 -2.64 -13.54
C GLN A 355 -24.04 -3.70 -12.75
N PHE A 356 -23.30 -4.57 -13.44
CA PHE A 356 -22.39 -5.54 -12.86
C PHE A 356 -21.01 -4.94 -12.59
N HIS A 357 -20.28 -5.59 -11.69
CA HIS A 357 -18.94 -5.26 -11.23
C HIS A 357 -17.91 -6.16 -11.95
N PRO A 358 -17.15 -5.63 -12.93
CA PRO A 358 -16.04 -6.36 -13.53
C PRO A 358 -14.88 -6.75 -12.58
N GLU A 359 -14.86 -6.44 -11.28
CA GLU A 359 -13.67 -6.47 -10.40
C GLU A 359 -13.90 -7.22 -9.01
N LYS A 360 -13.22 -8.33 -8.55
CA LYS A 360 -13.32 -9.07 -7.17
C LYS A 360 -12.42 -10.36 -6.81
N SER A 361 -11.47 -10.35 -5.80
CA SER A 361 -10.02 -10.87 -5.58
C SER A 361 -9.36 -12.23 -5.02
N ALA A 362 -8.12 -12.66 -5.51
CA ALA A 362 -6.87 -13.37 -4.93
C ALA A 362 -6.16 -14.55 -5.70
N ILE A 363 -4.85 -14.56 -6.04
CA ILE A 363 -4.31 -15.36 -7.18
C ILE A 363 -3.37 -16.54 -6.82
N ASP A 364 -3.79 -17.78 -7.12
CA ASP A 364 -2.87 -18.94 -7.21
C ASP A 364 -2.42 -19.15 -8.67
N ILE A 365 -1.12 -19.35 -8.93
CA ILE A 365 -0.57 -19.54 -10.28
C ILE A 365 -0.16 -20.99 -10.49
N LYS A 366 -0.72 -21.64 -11.53
CA LYS A 366 -0.32 -22.96 -12.01
C LYS A 366 -0.35 -23.01 -13.53
N ASP A 367 0.72 -23.53 -14.14
CA ASP A 367 0.91 -23.60 -15.59
C ASP A 367 0.70 -22.22 -16.27
N GLY A 368 1.11 -21.14 -15.61
CA GLY A 368 0.94 -19.76 -16.07
C GLY A 368 -0.48 -19.19 -15.95
N LYS A 369 -1.41 -19.90 -15.30
CA LYS A 369 -2.83 -19.51 -15.19
C LYS A 369 -3.23 -19.22 -13.75
N CYS A 370 -4.25 -18.38 -13.58
CA CYS A 370 -4.88 -18.15 -12.29
C CYS A 370 -5.83 -19.30 -11.99
N VAL A 371 -5.53 -20.06 -10.93
CA VAL A 371 -6.26 -21.28 -10.58
C VAL A 371 -6.74 -21.27 -9.13
N ARG A 372 -7.47 -22.31 -8.75
CA ARG A 372 -7.69 -22.71 -7.36
C ARG A 372 -7.69 -24.22 -7.26
N LEU A 373 -7.15 -24.73 -6.17
CA LEU A 373 -7.18 -26.14 -5.82
C LEU A 373 -8.30 -26.42 -4.80
N VAL A 374 -8.93 -27.59 -4.89
CA VAL A 374 -9.81 -28.09 -3.82
C VAL A 374 -8.91 -28.67 -2.71
N GLN A 375 -8.84 -28.00 -1.55
CA GLN A 375 -8.01 -28.41 -0.41
C GLN A 375 -6.53 -28.68 -0.77
N GLY A 376 -5.97 -27.89 -1.69
CA GLY A 376 -4.57 -28.03 -2.11
C GLY A 376 -4.29 -29.23 -3.03
N ASP A 377 -5.31 -29.96 -3.48
CA ASP A 377 -5.16 -31.08 -4.40
C ASP A 377 -4.83 -30.60 -5.82
N MET A 378 -3.61 -30.91 -6.27
CA MET A 378 -3.06 -30.51 -7.59
C MET A 378 -3.80 -31.14 -8.78
N ASP A 379 -4.57 -32.20 -8.55
CA ASP A 379 -5.37 -32.87 -9.59
C ASP A 379 -6.79 -32.29 -9.69
N GLN A 380 -7.22 -31.48 -8.72
CA GLN A 380 -8.55 -30.86 -8.67
C GLN A 380 -8.46 -29.34 -8.84
N VAL A 381 -8.19 -28.93 -10.08
CA VAL A 381 -7.93 -27.54 -10.47
C VAL A 381 -9.17 -26.88 -11.09
N THR A 382 -9.52 -25.70 -10.62
CA THR A 382 -10.42 -24.77 -11.32
C THR A 382 -9.61 -23.62 -11.88
N ILE A 383 -9.73 -23.32 -13.19
CA ILE A 383 -9.09 -22.16 -13.81
C ILE A 383 -10.04 -20.97 -13.69
N PHE A 384 -9.58 -19.89 -13.06
CA PHE A 384 -10.33 -18.64 -12.87
C PHE A 384 -9.95 -17.56 -13.89
N SER A 385 -8.71 -17.58 -14.37
CA SER A 385 -8.25 -16.74 -15.48
C SER A 385 -7.08 -17.38 -16.20
N GLU A 386 -7.02 -17.15 -17.50
CA GLU A 386 -5.86 -17.49 -18.32
C GLU A 386 -4.74 -16.46 -18.20
N ASP A 387 -5.04 -15.26 -17.68
CA ASP A 387 -4.10 -14.15 -17.50
C ASP A 387 -4.04 -13.74 -16.01
N PRO A 388 -2.96 -14.10 -15.29
CA PRO A 388 -2.75 -13.67 -13.91
C PRO A 388 -2.44 -12.18 -13.73
N ILE A 389 -1.88 -11.50 -14.73
CA ILE A 389 -1.54 -10.06 -14.65
C ILE A 389 -2.82 -9.24 -14.70
N GLU A 390 -3.70 -9.53 -15.67
CA GLU A 390 -5.02 -8.90 -15.76
C GLU A 390 -5.79 -9.07 -14.44
N MET A 391 -5.74 -10.28 -13.89
CA MET A 391 -6.40 -10.59 -12.63
C MET A 391 -5.81 -9.79 -11.46
N ALA A 392 -4.50 -9.55 -11.45
CA ALA A 392 -3.83 -8.81 -10.38
C ALA A 392 -4.17 -7.31 -10.44
N LEU A 393 -4.13 -6.71 -11.63
CA LEU A 393 -4.53 -5.31 -11.85
C LEU A 393 -5.98 -5.08 -11.42
N LYS A 394 -6.87 -6.01 -11.76
CA LYS A 394 -8.28 -5.99 -11.34
C LYS A 394 -8.46 -5.93 -9.81
N TRP A 395 -7.60 -6.59 -9.05
CA TRP A 395 -7.65 -6.56 -7.58
C TRP A 395 -7.12 -5.24 -7.01
N VAL A 396 -6.08 -4.68 -7.65
CA VAL A 396 -5.53 -3.36 -7.31
C VAL A 396 -6.60 -2.28 -7.54
N ASP A 397 -7.25 -2.29 -8.71
CA ASP A 397 -8.31 -1.34 -9.08
C ASP A 397 -9.51 -1.36 -8.12
N LEU A 398 -9.69 -2.48 -7.43
CA LEU A 398 -10.72 -2.69 -6.43
C LEU A 398 -10.44 -2.09 -5.05
N GLY A 399 -9.23 -1.56 -4.86
CA GLY A 399 -8.77 -1.10 -3.56
C GLY A 399 -8.20 -2.22 -2.69
N ALA A 400 -7.74 -3.35 -3.26
CA ALA A 400 -6.89 -4.24 -2.47
C ALA A 400 -5.68 -3.45 -1.94
N GLU A 401 -5.36 -3.62 -0.67
CA GLU A 401 -4.19 -2.94 -0.07
C GLU A 401 -2.90 -3.75 -0.21
N ARG A 402 -3.04 -5.06 -0.48
CA ARG A 402 -1.92 -5.98 -0.70
C ARG A 402 -2.36 -7.16 -1.59
N LEU A 403 -1.48 -7.59 -2.48
CA LEU A 403 -1.68 -8.77 -3.31
C LEU A 403 -0.93 -9.99 -2.76
N HIS A 404 -1.66 -11.10 -2.59
CA HIS A 404 -1.09 -12.40 -2.22
C HIS A 404 -1.02 -13.32 -3.43
N LEU A 405 0.19 -13.78 -3.77
CA LEU A 405 0.49 -14.65 -4.89
C LEU A 405 1.13 -15.95 -4.42
N VAL A 406 0.76 -17.07 -5.06
CA VAL A 406 1.37 -18.38 -4.82
C VAL A 406 1.79 -19.04 -6.13
N ASP A 407 3.08 -19.29 -6.32
CA ASP A 407 3.61 -20.15 -7.39
C ASP A 407 3.46 -21.63 -6.97
N LEU A 408 2.34 -22.26 -7.36
CA LEU A 408 2.03 -23.65 -7.00
C LEU A 408 3.02 -24.62 -7.65
N ASP A 409 3.40 -24.37 -8.91
CA ASP A 409 4.40 -25.18 -9.60
C ASP A 409 5.75 -25.09 -8.90
N GLY A 410 6.11 -23.88 -8.45
CA GLY A 410 7.33 -23.65 -7.70
C GLY A 410 7.30 -24.32 -6.32
N ALA A 411 6.15 -24.26 -5.63
CA ALA A 411 5.96 -24.91 -4.33
C ALA A 411 6.24 -26.41 -4.40
N VAL A 412 5.73 -27.09 -5.44
CA VAL A 412 5.95 -28.52 -5.68
C VAL A 412 7.37 -28.81 -6.16
N ALA A 413 7.89 -28.00 -7.09
CA ALA A 413 9.23 -28.22 -7.66
C ALA A 413 10.38 -27.88 -6.70
N GLY A 414 10.11 -27.14 -5.62
CA GLY A 414 11.12 -26.65 -4.67
C GLY A 414 12.03 -25.57 -5.24
N LYS A 415 11.64 -24.94 -6.36
CA LYS A 415 12.29 -23.80 -7.01
C LYS A 415 11.25 -23.04 -7.83
N PRO A 416 11.36 -21.71 -8.02
CA PRO A 416 10.41 -20.97 -8.85
C PRO A 416 10.22 -21.58 -10.24
N LYS A 417 8.99 -21.54 -10.73
CA LYS A 417 8.59 -22.06 -12.05
C LYS A 417 7.91 -21.02 -12.90
N ASN A 418 7.19 -20.10 -12.27
CA ASN A 418 6.48 -19.02 -12.95
C ASN A 418 7.23 -17.67 -12.82
N GLU A 419 8.55 -17.71 -12.60
CA GLU A 419 9.37 -16.52 -12.32
C GLU A 419 9.21 -15.40 -13.36
N GLY A 420 9.29 -15.72 -14.66
CA GLY A 420 9.17 -14.71 -15.73
C GLY A 420 7.82 -13.98 -15.70
N LEU A 421 6.74 -14.73 -15.52
CA LEU A 421 5.38 -14.19 -15.42
C LEU A 421 5.21 -13.33 -14.16
N ILE A 422 5.77 -13.77 -13.03
CA ILE A 422 5.69 -13.04 -11.77
C ILE A 422 6.45 -11.72 -11.86
N LYS A 423 7.63 -11.69 -12.50
CA LYS A 423 8.38 -10.45 -12.73
C LYS A 423 7.61 -9.47 -13.61
N GLU A 424 6.96 -9.98 -14.67
CA GLU A 424 6.10 -9.17 -15.53
C GLU A 424 4.91 -8.61 -14.75
N LEU A 425 4.26 -9.43 -13.91
CA LEU A 425 3.18 -9.00 -13.02
C LEU A 425 3.62 -7.89 -12.07
N ILE A 426 4.76 -8.04 -11.41
CA ILE A 426 5.28 -7.01 -10.48
C ILE A 426 5.56 -5.71 -11.24
N ALA A 427 6.14 -5.79 -12.43
CA ALA A 427 6.45 -4.62 -13.26
C ALA A 427 5.19 -3.87 -13.72
N GLU A 428 4.13 -4.60 -14.11
CA GLU A 428 2.86 -4.00 -14.56
C GLU A 428 2.08 -3.35 -13.42
N ILE A 429 2.10 -3.93 -12.23
CA ILE A 429 1.42 -3.38 -11.05
C ILE A 429 2.18 -2.17 -10.48
N GLY A 430 3.51 -2.21 -10.56
CA GLY A 430 4.39 -1.15 -10.11
C GLY A 430 4.92 -1.35 -8.69
N GLU A 431 6.14 -0.88 -8.47
CA GLU A 431 6.94 -1.07 -7.24
C GLU A 431 6.31 -0.47 -5.97
N ASP A 432 5.36 0.46 -6.11
CA ASP A 432 4.74 1.17 -4.99
C ASP A 432 3.56 0.39 -4.37
N PHE A 433 3.09 -0.70 -5.00
CA PHE A 433 1.97 -1.49 -4.52
C PHE A 433 2.44 -2.76 -3.78
N PRO A 434 1.98 -3.03 -2.55
CA PRO A 434 2.44 -4.19 -1.80
C PRO A 434 2.09 -5.56 -2.42
N ILE A 435 3.12 -6.34 -2.78
CA ILE A 435 2.96 -7.72 -3.28
C ILE A 435 3.71 -8.69 -2.37
N GLN A 436 3.04 -9.78 -1.97
CA GLN A 436 3.63 -10.89 -1.23
C GLN A 436 3.57 -12.19 -2.05
N LEU A 437 4.72 -12.89 -2.15
CA LEU A 437 4.85 -14.09 -2.98
C LEU A 437 5.38 -15.30 -2.19
N GLY A 438 4.68 -16.43 -2.32
CA GLY A 438 5.15 -17.74 -1.89
C GLY A 438 5.29 -18.73 -3.04
N GLY A 439 6.05 -19.80 -2.83
CA GLY A 439 6.18 -20.91 -3.79
C GLY A 439 7.61 -21.12 -4.28
N GLY A 440 8.21 -22.25 -3.89
CA GLY A 440 9.53 -22.67 -4.41
C GLY A 440 10.75 -21.89 -3.91
N ILE A 441 10.61 -20.91 -3.03
CA ILE A 441 11.75 -20.11 -2.56
C ILE A 441 12.54 -20.86 -1.48
N ARG A 442 13.83 -21.13 -1.72
CA ARG A 442 14.68 -22.01 -0.88
C ARG A 442 16.11 -21.48 -0.63
N ASN A 443 16.47 -20.32 -1.17
CA ASN A 443 17.80 -19.71 -1.01
C ASN A 443 17.69 -18.18 -1.04
N LEU A 444 18.74 -17.50 -0.56
CA LEU A 444 18.80 -16.04 -0.45
C LEU A 444 18.84 -15.36 -1.83
N ASP A 445 19.54 -15.92 -2.81
CA ASP A 445 19.63 -15.36 -4.16
C ASP A 445 18.25 -15.21 -4.83
N THR A 446 17.36 -16.18 -4.61
CA THR A 446 15.98 -16.12 -5.12
C THR A 446 15.17 -15.03 -4.43
N ILE A 447 15.39 -14.84 -3.12
CA ILE A 447 14.76 -13.76 -2.35
C ILE A 447 15.23 -12.41 -2.89
N GLU A 448 16.55 -12.23 -2.96
CA GLU A 448 17.19 -11.01 -3.47
C GLU A 448 16.70 -10.67 -4.88
N SER A 449 16.61 -11.66 -5.78
CA SER A 449 16.09 -11.43 -7.13
C SER A 449 14.67 -10.87 -7.10
N TYR A 450 13.74 -11.51 -6.38
CA TYR A 450 12.36 -11.04 -6.39
C TYR A 450 12.19 -9.67 -5.73
N LEU A 451 12.92 -9.41 -4.64
CA LEU A 451 12.90 -8.10 -3.98
C LEU A 451 13.47 -7.00 -4.89
N ASN A 452 14.54 -7.28 -5.63
CA ASN A 452 15.10 -6.36 -6.62
C ASN A 452 14.14 -6.07 -7.78
N ASP A 453 13.26 -7.02 -8.11
CA ASP A 453 12.24 -6.84 -9.15
C ASP A 453 11.01 -6.07 -8.64
N GLY A 454 10.96 -5.68 -7.36
CA GLY A 454 9.89 -4.86 -6.77
C GLY A 454 8.92 -5.60 -5.86
N LEU A 455 9.18 -6.88 -5.54
CA LEU A 455 8.37 -7.63 -4.58
C LEU A 455 8.53 -7.03 -3.16
N SER A 456 7.43 -6.88 -2.43
CA SER A 456 7.47 -6.29 -1.08
C SER A 456 7.78 -7.32 -0.01
N TYR A 457 7.19 -8.52 -0.12
CA TYR A 457 7.35 -9.59 0.86
C TYR A 457 7.56 -10.95 0.23
N VAL A 458 8.51 -11.71 0.78
CA VAL A 458 8.72 -13.11 0.44
C VAL A 458 8.15 -14.03 1.52
N ILE A 459 7.35 -15.00 1.10
CA ILE A 459 6.72 -15.99 1.96
C ILE A 459 7.53 -17.28 1.96
N ILE A 460 8.08 -17.64 3.12
CA ILE A 460 8.83 -18.87 3.35
C ILE A 460 7.95 -19.86 4.13
N GLY A 461 7.43 -20.88 3.45
CA GLY A 461 6.64 -21.96 4.06
C GLY A 461 7.49 -23.15 4.50
N THR A 462 7.42 -24.26 3.75
CA THR A 462 8.11 -25.54 4.09
C THR A 462 9.60 -25.40 4.45
N ALA A 463 10.34 -24.47 3.83
CA ALA A 463 11.76 -24.26 4.11
C ALA A 463 12.02 -23.69 5.51
N ALA A 464 11.11 -22.87 6.05
CA ALA A 464 11.21 -22.35 7.42
C ALA A 464 11.18 -23.47 8.46
N ILE A 465 10.43 -24.54 8.16
CA ILE A 465 10.27 -25.70 9.05
C ILE A 465 11.47 -26.65 8.92
N LYS A 466 11.85 -26.97 7.67
CA LYS A 466 12.92 -27.94 7.39
C LYS A 466 14.31 -27.38 7.63
N SER A 467 14.49 -26.08 7.47
CA SER A 467 15.76 -25.39 7.57
C SER A 467 15.60 -24.06 8.31
N PRO A 468 15.37 -24.06 9.63
CA PRO A 468 15.16 -22.83 10.41
C PRO A 468 16.32 -21.82 10.30
N GLY A 469 17.56 -22.30 10.11
CA GLY A 469 18.71 -21.43 9.87
C GLY A 469 18.58 -20.60 8.58
N PHE A 470 17.98 -21.17 7.52
CA PHE A 470 17.71 -20.41 6.30
C PHE A 470 16.67 -19.30 6.52
N LEU A 471 15.62 -19.55 7.32
CA LEU A 471 14.68 -18.49 7.70
C LEU A 471 15.39 -17.38 8.48
N GLN A 472 16.23 -17.74 9.44
CA GLN A 472 17.00 -16.77 10.22
C GLN A 472 17.93 -15.94 9.33
N ASP A 473 18.70 -16.58 8.45
CA ASP A 473 19.57 -15.89 7.49
C ASP A 473 18.78 -14.96 6.56
N ALA A 474 17.59 -15.38 6.12
CA ALA A 474 16.72 -14.57 5.27
C ALA A 474 16.19 -13.34 6.01
N CYS A 475 15.71 -13.48 7.26
CA CYS A 475 15.24 -12.35 8.05
C CYS A 475 16.37 -11.38 8.40
N LEU A 476 17.58 -11.87 8.64
CA LEU A 476 18.76 -11.03 8.87
C LEU A 476 19.17 -10.25 7.60
N ALA A 477 19.14 -10.91 6.44
CA ALA A 477 19.52 -10.29 5.16
C ALA A 477 18.45 -9.33 4.62
N PHE A 478 17.17 -9.62 4.86
CA PHE A 478 16.02 -8.89 4.31
C PHE A 478 15.03 -8.51 5.42
N PRO A 479 15.44 -7.64 6.37
CA PRO A 479 14.62 -7.30 7.51
C PRO A 479 13.29 -6.71 7.07
N ARG A 480 12.21 -7.12 7.73
CA ARG A 480 10.83 -6.68 7.46
C ARG A 480 10.23 -7.08 6.12
N GLN A 481 10.93 -7.90 5.34
CA GLN A 481 10.47 -8.37 4.03
C GLN A 481 10.17 -9.88 3.99
N ILE A 482 10.37 -10.59 5.10
CA ILE A 482 10.16 -12.03 5.19
C ILE A 482 8.93 -12.35 6.03
N ILE A 483 7.99 -13.05 5.40
CA ILE A 483 6.78 -13.60 6.02
C ILE A 483 6.95 -15.12 6.13
N VAL A 484 6.54 -15.71 7.24
CA VAL A 484 6.53 -17.18 7.39
C VAL A 484 5.14 -17.74 7.12
N GLY A 485 5.05 -18.76 6.26
CA GLY A 485 3.81 -19.49 6.01
C GLY A 485 3.71 -20.71 6.93
N LEU A 486 2.75 -20.69 7.86
CA LEU A 486 2.45 -21.80 8.77
C LEU A 486 1.11 -22.43 8.41
N ASP A 487 1.18 -23.41 7.52
CA ASP A 487 0.04 -24.23 7.15
C ASP A 487 -0.16 -25.32 8.20
N ALA A 488 -1.31 -25.38 8.87
CA ALA A 488 -1.54 -26.31 9.97
C ALA A 488 -2.93 -26.92 9.97
N LYS A 489 -3.02 -28.13 10.52
CA LYS A 489 -4.27 -28.81 10.85
C LYS A 489 -4.22 -29.23 12.31
N ASP A 490 -5.26 -28.90 13.07
CA ASP A 490 -5.33 -29.22 14.51
C ASP A 490 -4.09 -28.74 15.30
N GLY A 491 -3.54 -27.58 14.93
CA GLY A 491 -2.35 -26.97 15.54
C GLY A 491 -1.01 -27.57 15.10
N LYS A 492 -1.00 -28.62 14.27
CA LYS A 492 0.22 -29.26 13.76
C LYS A 492 0.55 -28.79 12.36
N VAL A 493 1.80 -28.37 12.16
CA VAL A 493 2.26 -27.79 10.89
C VAL A 493 2.43 -28.88 9.83
N ALA A 494 1.99 -28.60 8.62
CA ALA A 494 2.19 -29.40 7.43
C ALA A 494 3.30 -28.81 6.54
N THR A 495 3.95 -29.67 5.78
CA THR A 495 5.02 -29.31 4.83
C THR A 495 4.82 -30.03 3.51
N ASP A 496 5.62 -29.69 2.50
CA ASP A 496 5.60 -30.31 1.16
C ASP A 496 4.25 -30.12 0.44
N GLY A 497 3.69 -28.91 0.45
CA GLY A 497 2.38 -28.66 -0.16
C GLY A 497 1.27 -29.47 0.51
N TRP A 498 1.30 -29.53 1.84
CA TRP A 498 0.33 -30.22 2.72
C TRP A 498 0.38 -31.75 2.69
N SER A 499 1.26 -32.35 1.89
CA SER A 499 1.36 -33.80 1.78
C SER A 499 1.99 -34.46 3.01
N LYS A 500 2.68 -33.69 3.88
CA LYS A 500 3.41 -34.21 5.04
C LYS A 500 3.10 -33.44 6.31
N MET A 501 2.34 -34.05 7.21
CA MET A 501 2.16 -33.57 8.58
C MET A 501 3.45 -33.71 9.37
N THR A 502 3.81 -32.67 10.13
CA THR A 502 4.93 -32.69 11.07
C THR A 502 4.44 -32.84 12.51
N GLY A 503 5.34 -33.11 13.44
CA GLY A 503 5.04 -33.08 14.88
C GLY A 503 5.13 -31.68 15.49
N HIS A 504 5.54 -30.68 14.73
CA HIS A 504 5.77 -29.33 15.25
C HIS A 504 4.44 -28.61 15.50
N ASP A 505 4.34 -28.02 16.69
CA ASP A 505 3.22 -27.16 17.05
C ASP A 505 3.39 -25.77 16.44
N VAL A 506 2.29 -25.19 15.95
CA VAL A 506 2.30 -23.86 15.34
C VAL A 506 2.72 -22.77 16.33
N ILE A 507 2.30 -22.87 17.60
CA ILE A 507 2.62 -21.86 18.62
C ILE A 507 4.11 -21.94 19.00
N ASP A 508 4.64 -23.15 19.14
CA ASP A 508 6.05 -23.34 19.48
C ASP A 508 6.97 -22.78 18.37
N LEU A 509 6.56 -22.95 17.11
CA LEU A 509 7.29 -22.40 15.97
C LEU A 509 7.18 -20.87 15.92
N ALA A 510 5.99 -20.31 16.13
CA ALA A 510 5.80 -18.87 16.14
C ALA A 510 6.69 -18.19 17.21
N LYS A 511 6.70 -18.70 18.44
CA LYS A 511 7.58 -18.22 19.51
C LYS A 511 9.05 -18.32 19.15
N LYS A 512 9.45 -19.45 18.56
CA LYS A 512 10.84 -19.64 18.10
C LYS A 512 11.25 -18.59 17.06
N TYR A 513 10.33 -18.17 16.21
CA TYR A 513 10.61 -17.24 15.12
C TYR A 513 10.59 -15.76 15.55
N GLU A 514 10.16 -15.44 16.78
CA GLU A 514 10.20 -14.07 17.33
C GLU A 514 11.62 -13.51 17.27
N ASP A 515 12.59 -14.32 17.71
CA ASP A 515 14.01 -13.97 17.72
C ASP A 515 14.64 -13.84 16.32
N TYR A 516 13.92 -14.24 15.26
CA TYR A 516 14.47 -14.25 13.91
C TYR A 516 14.17 -12.95 13.16
N GLY A 517 13.19 -12.16 13.59
CA GLY A 517 12.79 -10.93 12.90
C GLY A 517 11.86 -11.17 11.70
N VAL A 518 10.97 -12.17 11.81
CA VAL A 518 9.89 -12.39 10.84
C VAL A 518 8.90 -11.22 10.89
N GLU A 519 8.52 -10.67 9.73
CA GLU A 519 7.59 -9.54 9.65
C GLU A 519 6.17 -9.93 10.06
N SER A 520 5.66 -11.04 9.52
CA SER A 520 4.36 -11.60 9.90
C SER A 520 4.26 -13.10 9.66
N ILE A 521 3.27 -13.72 10.28
CA ILE A 521 2.92 -15.14 10.11
C ILE A 521 1.64 -15.22 9.28
N ILE A 522 1.69 -15.86 8.12
CA ILE A 522 0.47 -16.33 7.45
C ILE A 522 0.09 -17.67 8.06
N TYR A 523 -1.01 -17.70 8.79
CA TYR A 523 -1.56 -18.92 9.37
C TYR A 523 -2.69 -19.47 8.49
N THR A 524 -2.47 -20.62 7.89
CA THR A 524 -3.48 -21.29 7.05
C THR A 524 -4.03 -22.52 7.76
N ASP A 525 -5.33 -22.52 8.09
CA ASP A 525 -6.00 -23.76 8.51
C ASP A 525 -6.32 -24.62 7.28
N ILE A 526 -5.45 -25.59 6.99
CA ILE A 526 -5.60 -26.46 5.81
C ILE A 526 -6.81 -27.40 5.92
N GLY A 527 -7.37 -27.59 7.12
CA GLY A 527 -8.61 -28.34 7.31
C GLY A 527 -9.83 -27.61 6.76
N ARG A 528 -9.76 -26.29 6.64
CA ARG A 528 -10.85 -25.42 6.18
C ARG A 528 -10.58 -24.77 4.82
N ASP A 529 -9.32 -24.79 4.34
CA ASP A 529 -8.94 -24.07 3.14
C ASP A 529 -9.76 -24.47 1.90
N GLY A 530 -10.22 -23.44 1.18
CA GLY A 530 -11.04 -23.61 0.00
C GLY A 530 -12.44 -24.15 0.25
N MET A 531 -12.89 -24.35 1.48
CA MET A 531 -14.18 -25.00 1.79
C MET A 531 -15.34 -24.03 2.07
N LEU A 532 -15.08 -22.71 2.20
CA LEU A 532 -16.08 -21.70 2.61
C LEU A 532 -16.79 -22.07 3.92
N GLN A 533 -16.04 -22.60 4.89
CA GLN A 533 -16.56 -23.08 6.19
C GLN A 533 -16.32 -22.10 7.35
N GLY A 534 -15.73 -20.94 7.05
CA GLY A 534 -15.35 -19.91 8.01
C GLY A 534 -13.89 -20.00 8.41
N ILE A 535 -13.24 -18.83 8.57
CA ILE A 535 -11.87 -18.74 9.10
C ILE A 535 -11.83 -19.39 10.49
N ASN A 536 -10.74 -20.10 10.79
CA ASN A 536 -10.49 -20.58 12.15
C ASN A 536 -9.98 -19.43 13.03
N TRP A 537 -10.89 -18.51 13.36
CA TRP A 537 -10.56 -17.30 14.11
C TRP A 537 -10.06 -17.62 15.52
N GLU A 538 -10.55 -18.69 16.17
CA GLU A 538 -10.09 -19.13 17.49
C GLU A 538 -8.64 -19.60 17.47
N ALA A 539 -8.24 -20.38 16.47
CA ALA A 539 -6.85 -20.81 16.34
C ALA A 539 -5.93 -19.64 15.95
N THR A 540 -6.42 -18.76 15.08
CA THR A 540 -5.70 -17.54 14.66
C THR A 540 -5.46 -16.62 15.87
N LEU A 541 -6.49 -16.36 16.66
CA LEU A 541 -6.41 -15.55 17.87
C LEU A 541 -5.45 -16.16 18.90
N ARG A 542 -5.56 -17.47 19.15
CA ARG A 542 -4.63 -18.17 20.06
C ARG A 542 -3.17 -18.06 19.59
N LEU A 543 -2.92 -18.08 18.29
CA LEU A 543 -1.57 -17.89 17.75
C LEU A 543 -1.11 -16.44 17.96
N ALA A 544 -1.95 -15.46 17.63
CA ALA A 544 -1.64 -14.04 17.76
C ALA A 544 -1.44 -13.58 19.22
N GLU A 545 -2.12 -14.23 20.18
CA GLU A 545 -1.92 -14.00 21.62
C GLU A 545 -0.67 -14.69 22.16
N ALA A 546 -0.21 -15.76 21.51
CA ALA A 546 0.89 -16.58 22.00
C ALA A 546 2.27 -16.13 21.50
N ALA A 547 2.32 -15.28 20.47
CA ALA A 547 3.56 -14.75 19.89
C ALA A 547 3.48 -13.23 19.64
N ASP A 548 4.63 -12.57 19.62
CA ASP A 548 4.81 -11.14 19.37
C ASP A 548 4.80 -10.76 17.88
N ILE A 549 4.79 -11.76 16.99
CA ILE A 549 4.73 -11.57 15.54
C ILE A 549 3.28 -11.35 15.08
N PRO A 550 2.99 -10.34 14.24
CA PRO A 550 1.68 -10.16 13.60
C PRO A 550 1.22 -11.40 12.84
N VAL A 551 -0.08 -11.68 12.86
CA VAL A 551 -0.69 -12.84 12.19
C VAL A 551 -1.64 -12.38 11.09
N ILE A 552 -1.49 -12.97 9.91
CA ILE A 552 -2.43 -12.88 8.80
C ILE A 552 -3.25 -14.17 8.76
N ALA A 553 -4.58 -14.06 8.92
CA ALA A 553 -5.49 -15.18 8.87
C ALA A 553 -5.63 -15.72 7.43
N SER A 554 -5.62 -17.04 7.25
CA SER A 554 -5.84 -17.69 5.96
C SER A 554 -6.54 -19.04 6.14
N GLY A 555 -7.16 -19.53 5.07
CA GLY A 555 -7.80 -20.84 5.06
C GLY A 555 -9.25 -20.85 5.55
N GLY A 556 -10.19 -20.87 4.59
CA GLY A 556 -11.59 -21.19 4.87
C GLY A 556 -12.55 -20.00 4.99
N LEU A 557 -12.07 -18.77 4.76
CA LEU A 557 -12.92 -17.57 4.67
C LEU A 557 -14.17 -17.83 3.82
N ALA A 558 -15.34 -17.52 4.39
CA ALA A 558 -16.64 -17.79 3.82
C ALA A 558 -17.42 -16.51 3.51
N GLY A 559 -17.14 -15.38 4.17
CA GLY A 559 -17.83 -14.12 3.87
C GLY A 559 -17.66 -13.05 4.96
N MET A 560 -18.51 -12.02 4.91
CA MET A 560 -18.41 -10.84 5.80
C MET A 560 -18.39 -11.18 7.30
N LYS A 561 -19.14 -12.21 7.71
CA LYS A 561 -19.19 -12.60 9.13
C LYS A 561 -17.82 -12.99 9.69
N ASP A 562 -16.97 -13.61 8.89
CA ASP A 562 -15.61 -13.94 9.31
C ASP A 562 -14.76 -12.68 9.48
N ILE A 563 -14.94 -11.68 8.60
CA ILE A 563 -14.28 -10.37 8.71
C ILE A 563 -14.74 -9.65 9.98
N GLU A 564 -16.04 -9.62 10.24
CA GLU A 564 -16.62 -9.04 11.45
C GLU A 564 -16.05 -9.68 12.71
N ILE A 565 -16.01 -11.02 12.78
CA ILE A 565 -15.44 -11.76 13.91
C ILE A 565 -13.95 -11.45 14.08
N LEU A 566 -13.18 -11.42 12.98
CA LEU A 566 -11.76 -11.06 13.04
C LEU A 566 -11.56 -9.61 13.48
N CYS A 567 -12.38 -8.65 13.09
CA CYS A 567 -12.30 -7.26 13.56
C CYS A 567 -12.73 -7.13 15.03
N GLU A 568 -13.73 -7.89 15.48
CA GLU A 568 -14.19 -7.90 16.88
C GLU A 568 -13.14 -8.47 17.83
N HIS A 569 -12.43 -9.50 17.41
CA HIS A 569 -11.44 -10.21 18.23
C HIS A 569 -9.98 -9.84 17.94
N GLY A 570 -9.70 -9.21 16.79
CA GLY A 570 -8.36 -8.97 16.27
C GLY A 570 -7.67 -7.71 16.78
N GLN A 571 -8.13 -7.10 17.88
CA GLN A 571 -7.39 -6.01 18.55
C GLN A 571 -6.01 -6.45 19.08
N THR A 572 -5.69 -7.75 18.97
CA THR A 572 -4.45 -8.39 19.36
C THR A 572 -3.74 -8.96 18.13
N ARG A 573 -2.92 -8.14 17.45
CA ARG A 573 -1.89 -8.58 16.46
C ARG A 573 -2.37 -9.37 15.23
N ILE A 574 -3.68 -9.51 14.99
CA ILE A 574 -4.19 -10.00 13.70
C ILE A 574 -4.21 -8.83 12.72
N GLU A 575 -3.26 -8.77 11.80
CA GLU A 575 -3.06 -7.62 10.91
C GLU A 575 -3.85 -7.69 9.61
N GLY A 576 -4.37 -8.87 9.25
CA GLY A 576 -5.12 -9.04 8.01
C GLY A 576 -5.67 -10.43 7.81
N VAL A 577 -6.35 -10.60 6.68
CA VAL A 577 -6.92 -11.87 6.24
C VAL A 577 -6.75 -12.04 4.74
N ILE A 578 -6.31 -13.22 4.32
CA ILE A 578 -6.19 -13.59 2.91
C ILE A 578 -7.54 -14.10 2.42
N CYS A 579 -8.11 -13.36 1.47
CA CYS A 579 -9.42 -13.66 0.91
C CYS A 579 -9.25 -14.38 -0.42
N GLY A 580 -9.34 -15.72 -0.44
CA GLY A 580 -9.20 -16.53 -1.65
C GLY A 580 -10.52 -16.78 -2.38
N ARG A 581 -10.95 -18.04 -2.36
CA ARG A 581 -12.18 -18.54 -2.99
C ARG A 581 -13.42 -17.66 -2.74
N ALA A 582 -13.61 -17.15 -1.53
CA ALA A 582 -14.80 -16.37 -1.15
C ALA A 582 -15.04 -15.14 -2.03
N ILE A 583 -13.98 -14.52 -2.58
CA ILE A 583 -14.18 -13.39 -3.47
C ILE A 583 -14.54 -13.86 -4.88
N TYR A 584 -13.90 -14.92 -5.38
CA TYR A 584 -14.24 -15.51 -6.68
C TYR A 584 -15.66 -16.05 -6.75
N SER A 585 -16.11 -16.73 -5.69
CA SER A 585 -17.48 -17.25 -5.60
C SER A 585 -18.50 -16.17 -5.21
N GLY A 586 -18.02 -14.99 -4.82
CA GLY A 586 -18.86 -13.83 -4.47
C GLY A 586 -19.57 -13.96 -3.13
N ASP A 587 -19.13 -14.88 -2.27
CA ASP A 587 -19.60 -15.01 -0.89
C ASP A 587 -19.06 -13.89 0.01
N LEU A 588 -17.94 -13.25 -0.40
CA LEU A 588 -17.41 -12.03 0.20
C LEU A 588 -17.59 -10.83 -0.76
N ASP A 589 -18.29 -9.81 -0.30
CA ASP A 589 -18.34 -8.51 -0.97
C ASP A 589 -17.08 -7.70 -0.61
N PHE A 590 -16.06 -7.76 -1.46
CA PHE A 590 -14.72 -7.22 -1.16
C PHE A 590 -14.72 -5.73 -0.82
N ALA A 591 -15.43 -4.88 -1.59
CA ALA A 591 -15.50 -3.45 -1.33
C ALA A 591 -16.16 -3.16 0.03
N LYS A 592 -17.25 -3.87 0.37
CA LYS A 592 -17.88 -3.74 1.70
C LYS A 592 -16.98 -4.25 2.81
N ALA A 593 -16.20 -5.30 2.57
CA ALA A 593 -15.21 -5.79 3.53
C ALA A 593 -14.15 -4.72 3.80
N LEU A 594 -13.64 -4.07 2.75
CA LEU A 594 -12.67 -2.98 2.87
C LEU A 594 -13.26 -1.77 3.59
N ASP A 595 -14.47 -1.35 3.23
CA ASP A 595 -15.17 -0.23 3.89
C ASP A 595 -15.39 -0.53 5.38
N TYR A 596 -15.86 -1.74 5.70
CA TYR A 596 -16.08 -2.17 7.07
C TYR A 596 -14.79 -2.18 7.89
N VAL A 597 -13.71 -2.76 7.33
CA VAL A 597 -12.40 -2.77 7.99
C VAL A 597 -11.89 -1.34 8.19
N SER A 598 -12.00 -0.49 7.17
CA SER A 598 -11.61 0.92 7.25
C SER A 598 -12.37 1.69 8.33
N GLU A 599 -13.69 1.46 8.47
CA GLU A 599 -14.51 2.08 9.52
C GLU A 599 -14.17 1.57 10.92
N LYS A 600 -13.74 0.31 11.07
CA LYS A 600 -13.40 -0.29 12.36
C LYS A 600 -11.98 0.03 12.83
N MET A 601 -11.08 0.30 11.88
CA MET A 601 -9.65 0.53 12.13
C MET A 601 -9.27 2.03 12.10
N ALA A 602 -10.18 2.91 11.68
CA ALA A 602 -10.07 4.37 11.81
C ALA A 602 -10.44 4.86 13.21
#